data_AF-A0A932CD08-F1
#
_entry.id   AF-A0A932CD08-F1
#
_cell.length_a   1.000
_cell.length_b   1.000
_cell.length_c   1.000
_cell.angle_alpha   90.00
_cell.angle_beta   90.00
_cell.angle_gamma   90.00
#
_symmetry.space_group_name_H-M   'P 1'
#
loop_
_entity.id
_entity.type
_entity.pdbx_description
1 polymer ?
#
loop_
_entity_poly.entity_id
_entity_poly.type
_entity_poly.pdbx_seq_one_letter_code
_entity_poly.pdbx_strand_id
1 'polypeptide(L)'
;MTHRMLDKTLARVILANLIVLLLSVACTANQSSTGLPDKGHPKLDSQLNQLIKADEEGQAAAFAGQHNIQLPDGKVRVIVEALPGQLQAATQAVNDIGGSLETSYADLLQAVVPVAGLTALADKSGIRFISLPQAALPLESKP
;
A
#
# COMPACT_ATOMS: atom_id res chain seq x y z
N MET A 1 -39.69 -62.46 -6.01
CA MET A 1 -39.06 -61.90 -7.22
C MET A 1 -38.98 -60.39 -7.04
N THR A 2 -37.78 -59.90 -6.69
CA THR A 2 -36.96 -58.95 -7.49
C THR A 2 -37.47 -57.51 -7.38
N HIS A 3 -36.76 -56.49 -6.91
CA HIS A 3 -35.33 -56.21 -6.73
C HIS A 3 -35.29 -54.90 -5.90
N ARG A 4 -34.89 -54.91 -4.62
CA ARG A 4 -33.57 -54.47 -4.12
C ARG A 4 -32.69 -53.69 -5.11
N MET A 5 -32.15 -52.58 -4.59
CA MET A 5 -31.10 -51.69 -5.14
C MET A 5 -31.61 -50.43 -5.84
N LEU A 6 -31.92 -49.39 -5.04
CA LEU A 6 -31.56 -48.03 -5.40
C LEU A 6 -30.39 -47.59 -4.50
N ASP A 7 -29.20 -47.76 -5.07
CA ASP A 7 -28.09 -46.80 -5.08
C ASP A 7 -27.56 -46.27 -3.74
N LYS A 8 -26.74 -47.12 -3.11
CA LYS A 8 -25.71 -46.77 -2.11
C LYS A 8 -24.55 -45.91 -2.68
N THR A 9 -24.71 -45.32 -3.86
CA THR A 9 -23.62 -44.73 -4.67
C THR A 9 -23.41 -43.25 -4.40
N LEU A 10 -24.38 -42.54 -3.81
CA LEU A 10 -24.25 -41.11 -3.49
C LEU A 10 -23.48 -40.82 -2.19
N ALA A 11 -23.38 -41.79 -1.27
CA ALA A 11 -22.70 -41.60 0.02
C ALA A 11 -21.16 -41.59 -0.08
N ARG A 12 -20.58 -41.94 -1.24
CA ARG A 12 -19.12 -42.02 -1.41
C ARG A 12 -18.47 -40.75 -1.94
N VAL A 13 -19.22 -39.85 -2.58
CA VAL A 13 -18.63 -38.65 -3.21
C VAL A 13 -18.43 -37.53 -2.19
N ILE A 14 -19.25 -37.45 -1.14
CA ILE A 14 -19.19 -36.37 -0.14
C ILE A 14 -18.02 -36.58 0.84
N LEU A 15 -17.53 -37.81 1.03
CA LEU A 15 -16.40 -38.08 1.92
C LEU A 15 -15.02 -37.79 1.28
N ALA A 16 -14.95 -37.69 -0.06
CA ALA A 16 -13.68 -37.47 -0.76
C ALA A 16 -13.25 -36.00 -0.81
N ASN A 17 -14.17 -35.05 -0.58
CA ASN A 17 -13.88 -33.60 -0.62
C ASN A 17 -13.60 -32.99 0.77
N LEU A 18 -13.38 -33.82 1.80
CA LEU A 18 -13.00 -33.36 3.15
C LEU A 18 -11.52 -33.65 3.48
N ILE A 19 -10.79 -34.37 2.60
CA ILE A 19 -9.39 -34.79 2.83
C ILE A 19 -8.37 -33.95 2.01
N VAL A 20 -8.81 -32.92 1.28
CA VAL A 20 -7.89 -31.93 0.66
C VAL A 20 -7.72 -30.72 1.60
N LEU A 21 -7.50 -30.98 2.89
CA LEU A 21 -7.34 -29.93 3.90
C LEU A 21 -6.04 -30.02 4.72
N LEU A 22 -5.10 -30.93 4.39
CA LEU A 22 -4.03 -31.27 5.34
C LEU A 22 -2.59 -31.47 4.80
N LEU A 23 -2.25 -31.18 3.54
CA LEU A 23 -0.85 -31.30 3.09
C LEU A 23 -0.41 -30.22 2.10
N SER A 24 -0.14 -29.03 2.60
CA SER A 24 0.76 -28.07 1.94
C SER A 24 1.59 -27.29 2.96
N VAL A 25 2.21 -27.98 3.92
CA VAL A 25 3.36 -27.44 4.66
C VAL A 25 4.61 -27.96 3.96
N ALA A 26 4.94 -27.36 2.83
CA ALA A 26 6.21 -27.59 2.15
C ALA A 26 7.03 -26.30 2.26
N CYS A 27 7.93 -26.31 3.25
CA CYS A 27 9.19 -25.59 3.28
C CYS A 27 9.19 -24.21 2.60
N THR A 28 8.81 -23.17 3.35
CA THR A 28 9.31 -21.83 3.02
C THR A 28 10.80 -21.84 3.30
N ALA A 29 11.58 -22.11 2.25
CA ALA A 29 13.01 -21.89 2.23
C ALA A 29 13.23 -20.41 2.54
N ASN A 30 13.75 -20.14 3.74
CA ASN A 30 14.18 -18.83 4.17
C ASN A 30 15.35 -18.39 3.27
N GLN A 31 15.02 -17.74 2.16
CA GLN A 31 16.00 -17.07 1.32
C GLN A 31 16.46 -15.82 2.08
N SER A 32 17.45 -16.01 2.94
CA SER A 32 18.30 -14.94 3.42
C SER A 32 19.10 -14.42 2.23
N SER A 33 18.47 -13.61 1.39
CA SER A 33 19.16 -12.85 0.37
C SER A 33 20.13 -11.92 1.07
N THR A 34 21.42 -12.20 0.95
CA THR A 34 22.53 -11.25 1.11
C THR A 34 22.49 -10.20 0.00
N GLY A 35 21.30 -9.60 -0.19
CA GLY A 35 21.04 -8.52 -1.11
C GLY A 35 21.06 -7.21 -0.34
N LEU A 36 21.56 -6.15 -0.99
CA LEU A 36 21.44 -4.80 -0.48
C LEU A 36 19.98 -4.52 -0.06
N PRO A 37 19.76 -3.79 1.05
CA PRO A 37 18.41 -3.51 1.52
C PRO A 37 17.59 -2.88 0.38
N ASP A 38 16.40 -3.42 0.15
CA ASP A 38 15.46 -2.88 -0.82
C ASP A 38 15.16 -1.42 -0.49
N LYS A 39 15.55 -0.52 -1.40
CA LYS A 39 15.43 0.92 -1.25
C LYS A 39 13.98 1.41 -1.43
N GLY A 40 13.07 0.54 -1.86
CA GLY A 40 11.69 0.88 -2.16
C GLY A 40 11.54 1.58 -3.51
N HIS A 41 10.39 2.22 -3.70
CA HIS A 41 10.05 2.87 -4.96
C HIS A 41 10.86 4.18 -5.16
N PRO A 42 11.50 4.38 -6.33
CA PRO A 42 12.45 5.48 -6.53
C PRO A 42 11.82 6.88 -6.54
N LYS A 43 10.51 6.99 -6.80
CA LYS A 43 9.77 8.26 -6.75
C LYS A 43 9.11 8.57 -5.41
N LEU A 44 9.27 7.69 -4.43
CA LEU A 44 8.81 7.93 -3.06
C LEU A 44 10.00 8.36 -2.22
N ASP A 45 9.77 9.31 -1.31
CA ASP A 45 10.72 9.57 -0.25
C ASP A 45 10.97 8.30 0.61
N SER A 46 12.14 8.26 1.26
CA SER A 46 12.52 7.15 2.13
C SER A 46 11.53 6.87 3.27
N GLN A 47 10.94 7.90 3.88
CA GLN A 47 9.99 7.73 4.97
C GLN A 47 8.67 7.14 4.49
N LEU A 48 8.18 7.54 3.32
CA LEU A 48 7.01 6.93 2.68
C LEU A 48 7.27 5.47 2.31
N ASN A 49 8.46 5.14 1.80
CA ASN A 49 8.84 3.74 1.55
C ASN A 49 8.83 2.91 2.84
N GLN A 50 9.35 3.46 3.95
CA GLN A 50 9.32 2.79 5.26
C GLN A 50 7.90 2.68 5.82
N LEU A 51 7.05 3.69 5.61
CA LEU A 51 5.64 3.67 6.01
C LEU A 51 4.86 2.57 5.29
N ILE A 52 5.10 2.37 3.99
CA ILE A 52 4.47 1.28 3.22
C ILE A 52 4.88 -0.08 3.79
N LYS A 53 6.18 -0.30 4.05
CA LYS A 53 6.66 -1.55 4.67
C LYS A 53 6.01 -1.78 6.04
N ALA A 54 5.94 -0.74 6.86
CA ALA A 54 5.26 -0.81 8.15
C ALA A 54 3.75 -1.11 7.99
N ASP A 55 3.09 -0.60 6.95
CA ASP A 55 1.68 -0.91 6.66
C ASP A 55 1.48 -2.37 6.28
N GLU A 56 2.35 -2.92 5.43
CA GLU A 56 2.36 -4.34 5.05
C GLU A 56 2.56 -5.26 6.27
N GLU A 57 3.29 -4.81 7.27
CA GLU A 57 3.54 -5.51 8.54
C GLU A 57 2.46 -5.25 9.61
N GLY A 58 1.45 -4.42 9.33
CA GLY A 58 0.41 -4.02 10.30
C GLY A 58 0.89 -3.07 11.40
N GLN A 59 2.02 -2.40 11.17
CA GLN A 59 2.71 -1.49 12.08
C GLN A 59 2.65 -0.01 11.65
N ALA A 60 1.90 0.35 10.60
CA ALA A 60 1.83 1.72 10.08
C ALA A 60 1.53 2.78 11.15
N ALA A 61 0.59 2.52 12.06
CA ALA A 61 0.24 3.47 13.12
C ALA A 61 1.39 3.70 14.11
N ALA A 62 2.13 2.64 14.47
CA ALA A 62 3.28 2.73 15.36
C ALA A 62 4.42 3.52 14.71
N PHE A 63 4.73 3.20 13.44
CA PHE A 63 5.72 3.91 12.65
C PHE A 63 5.34 5.40 12.49
N ALA A 64 4.10 5.68 12.12
CA ALA A 64 3.60 7.04 11.95
C ALA A 64 3.74 7.86 13.25
N GLY A 65 3.39 7.27 14.41
CA GLY A 65 3.56 7.91 15.71
C GLY A 65 5.02 8.24 16.05
N GLN A 66 5.95 7.33 15.77
CA GLN A 66 7.39 7.56 16.00
C GLN A 66 7.97 8.67 15.12
N HIS A 67 7.44 8.83 13.91
CA HIS A 67 7.93 9.77 12.91
C HIS A 67 7.11 11.06 12.81
N ASN A 68 6.14 11.29 13.72
CA ASN A 68 5.21 12.43 13.70
C ASN A 68 4.42 12.57 12.39
N ILE A 69 4.10 11.45 11.75
CA ILE A 69 3.28 11.40 10.55
C ILE A 69 1.81 11.26 10.97
N GLN A 70 0.94 12.10 10.42
CA GLN A 70 -0.50 12.01 10.67
C GLN A 70 -1.10 10.95 9.75
N LEU A 71 -1.82 9.99 10.35
CA LEU A 71 -2.41 8.86 9.62
C LEU A 71 -3.92 8.66 9.89
N PRO A 72 -4.78 9.68 9.65
CA PRO A 72 -6.21 9.54 9.83
C PRO A 72 -6.79 8.46 8.88
N ASP A 73 -7.50 7.48 9.43
CA ASP A 73 -8.18 6.42 8.68
C ASP A 73 -7.28 5.67 7.68
N GLY A 74 -6.00 5.47 8.03
CA GLY A 74 -5.04 4.79 7.15
C GLY A 74 -4.61 5.62 5.92
N LYS A 75 -4.90 6.93 5.92
CA LYS A 75 -4.47 7.86 4.88
C LYS A 75 -3.37 8.76 5.38
N VAL A 76 -2.46 9.13 4.48
CA VAL A 76 -1.34 10.03 4.75
C VAL A 76 -1.47 11.27 3.88
N ARG A 77 -1.12 12.43 4.46
CA ARG A 77 -0.97 13.67 3.69
C ARG A 77 0.37 13.66 2.99
N VAL A 78 0.37 13.95 1.70
CA VAL A 78 1.57 13.97 0.86
C VAL A 78 1.62 15.22 -0.01
N ILE A 79 2.83 15.58 -0.41
CA ILE A 79 3.10 16.48 -1.52
C ILE A 79 3.47 15.63 -2.73
N VAL A 80 2.74 15.81 -3.82
CA VAL A 80 2.97 15.16 -5.10
C VAL A 80 3.53 16.20 -6.05
N GLU A 81 4.70 15.93 -6.59
CA GLU A 81 5.32 16.73 -7.65
C GLU A 81 4.99 16.11 -9.00
N ALA A 82 4.20 16.81 -9.80
CA ALA A 82 3.87 16.45 -11.16
C ALA A 82 5.01 16.82 -12.13
N LEU A 83 5.05 16.13 -13.28
CA LEU A 83 5.80 16.63 -14.44
C LEU A 83 5.15 17.93 -14.98
N PRO A 84 5.91 18.80 -15.68
CA PRO A 84 5.41 20.08 -16.11
C PRO A 84 4.25 19.88 -17.09
N GLY A 85 3.14 20.57 -16.86
CA GLY A 85 1.92 20.42 -17.68
C GLY A 85 1.12 19.15 -17.42
N GLN A 86 1.51 18.33 -16.43
CA GLN A 86 0.80 17.09 -16.06
C GLN A 86 -0.03 17.21 -14.77
N LEU A 87 -0.27 18.44 -14.28
CA LEU A 87 -1.02 18.69 -13.06
C LEU A 87 -2.40 18.01 -13.07
N GLN A 88 -3.14 18.12 -14.19
CA GLN A 88 -4.48 17.51 -14.30
C GLN A 88 -4.43 15.98 -14.28
N ALA A 89 -3.42 15.38 -14.94
CA ALA A 89 -3.22 13.92 -14.92
C ALA A 89 -2.82 13.43 -13.52
N ALA A 90 -2.00 14.19 -12.80
CA ALA A 90 -1.63 13.90 -11.41
C ALA A 90 -2.84 13.97 -10.47
N THR A 91 -3.69 15.00 -10.61
CA THR A 91 -4.95 15.11 -9.85
C THR A 91 -5.86 13.91 -10.11
N GLN A 92 -6.02 13.51 -11.37
CA GLN A 92 -6.84 12.33 -11.71
C GLN A 92 -6.27 11.06 -11.07
N ALA A 93 -4.95 10.87 -11.14
CA ALA A 93 -4.28 9.72 -10.53
C ALA A 93 -4.48 9.65 -9.00
N VAL A 94 -4.48 10.79 -8.31
CA VAL A 94 -4.80 10.87 -6.87
C VAL A 94 -6.23 10.41 -6.61
N ASN A 95 -7.19 10.86 -7.41
CA ASN A 95 -8.60 10.47 -7.26
C ASN A 95 -8.83 8.98 -7.57
N ASP A 96 -8.15 8.44 -8.59
CA ASP A 96 -8.28 7.04 -9.02
C ASP A 96 -7.90 6.05 -7.91
N ILE A 97 -6.99 6.44 -7.00
CA ILE A 97 -6.57 5.60 -5.86
C ILE A 97 -7.37 5.89 -4.58
N GLY A 98 -8.48 6.65 -4.65
CA GLY A 98 -9.29 7.01 -3.49
C GLY A 98 -8.67 8.09 -2.59
N GLY A 99 -7.72 8.84 -3.13
CA GLY A 99 -7.17 10.05 -2.51
C GLY A 99 -8.08 11.26 -2.71
N SER A 100 -7.79 12.33 -1.97
CA SER A 100 -8.44 13.63 -2.12
C SER A 100 -7.39 14.72 -2.26
N LEU A 101 -7.56 15.57 -3.27
CA LEU A 101 -6.78 16.80 -3.40
C LEU A 101 -7.21 17.79 -2.31
N GLU A 102 -6.25 18.42 -1.65
CA GLU A 102 -6.50 19.53 -0.70
C GLU A 102 -6.20 20.88 -1.35
N THR A 103 -5.04 21.00 -2.00
CA THR A 103 -4.62 22.22 -2.71
C THR A 103 -3.59 21.92 -3.78
N SER A 104 -3.34 22.86 -4.68
CA SER A 104 -2.32 22.76 -5.73
C SER A 104 -1.65 24.12 -5.97
N TYR A 105 -0.35 24.09 -6.28
CA TYR A 105 0.43 25.26 -6.66
C TYR A 105 1.50 24.88 -7.70
N ALA A 106 1.47 25.52 -8.87
CA ALA A 106 2.33 25.15 -10.00
C ALA A 106 2.23 23.64 -10.31
N ASP A 107 3.35 22.91 -10.25
CA ASP A 107 3.40 21.46 -10.47
C ASP A 107 3.28 20.64 -9.15
N LEU A 108 2.94 21.28 -8.03
CA LEU A 108 2.79 20.63 -6.73
C LEU A 108 1.33 20.45 -6.35
N LEU A 109 0.99 19.27 -5.84
CA LEU A 109 -0.30 18.94 -5.28
C LEU A 109 -0.13 18.52 -3.84
N GLN A 110 -0.95 19.04 -2.94
CA GLN A 110 -1.10 18.48 -1.61
C GLN A 110 -2.36 17.62 -1.60
N ALA A 111 -2.22 16.36 -1.21
CA ALA A 111 -3.30 15.39 -1.21
C ALA A 111 -3.28 14.50 0.03
N VAL A 112 -4.43 13.95 0.38
CA VAL A 112 -4.58 12.90 1.38
C VAL A 112 -4.87 11.60 0.65
N VAL A 113 -3.97 10.62 0.75
CA VAL A 113 -4.00 9.37 -0.03
C VAL A 113 -3.92 8.15 0.89
N PRO A 114 -4.57 7.03 0.57
CA PRO A 114 -4.39 5.79 1.33
C PRO A 114 -2.95 5.29 1.19
N VAL A 115 -2.36 4.79 2.29
CA VAL A 115 -0.97 4.27 2.28
C VAL A 115 -0.81 3.14 1.26
N ALA A 116 -1.76 2.21 1.23
CA ALA A 116 -1.82 1.10 0.26
C ALA A 116 -1.84 1.56 -1.22
N GLY A 117 -2.21 2.81 -1.51
CA GLY A 117 -2.25 3.37 -2.86
C GLY A 117 -0.97 4.10 -3.30
N LEU A 118 -0.02 4.32 -2.40
CA LEU A 118 1.16 5.17 -2.67
C LEU A 118 2.04 4.63 -3.80
N THR A 119 2.33 3.32 -3.81
CA THR A 119 3.14 2.70 -4.86
C THR A 119 2.46 2.85 -6.23
N ALA A 120 1.15 2.57 -6.30
CA ALA A 120 0.37 2.70 -7.53
C ALA A 120 0.29 4.15 -8.04
N LEU A 121 0.28 5.14 -7.13
CA LEU A 121 0.37 6.55 -7.50
C LEU A 121 1.76 6.90 -8.04
N ALA A 122 2.82 6.37 -7.45
CA ALA A 122 4.19 6.61 -7.85
C ALA A 122 4.54 6.01 -9.24
N ASP A 123 3.87 4.91 -9.61
CA ASP A 123 4.00 4.29 -10.94
C ASP A 123 3.44 5.15 -12.08
N LYS A 124 2.61 6.15 -11.78
CA LYS A 124 1.98 7.00 -12.79
C LYS A 124 3.03 7.85 -13.51
N SER A 125 2.95 7.90 -14.84
CA SER A 125 3.92 8.59 -15.70
C SER A 125 3.95 10.11 -15.48
N GLY A 126 2.83 10.71 -15.07
CA GLY A 126 2.73 12.15 -14.77
C GLY A 126 3.34 12.59 -13.44
N ILE A 127 3.79 11.64 -12.60
CA ILE A 127 4.35 11.92 -11.28
C ILE A 127 5.88 11.88 -11.34
N ARG A 128 6.52 12.96 -10.86
CA ARG A 128 7.96 13.09 -10.70
C ARG A 128 8.42 12.54 -9.36
N PHE A 129 7.79 12.98 -8.27
CA PHE A 129 8.18 12.61 -6.90
C PHE A 129 7.01 12.74 -5.93
N ILE A 130 7.04 12.01 -4.82
CA ILE A 130 6.05 12.09 -3.73
C ILE A 130 6.80 12.13 -2.40
N SER A 131 6.47 13.11 -1.56
CA SER A 131 7.10 13.32 -0.26
C SER A 131 6.10 13.66 0.84
N LEU A 132 6.54 13.53 2.09
CA LEU A 132 5.80 14.09 3.23
C LEU A 132 5.82 15.64 3.17
N PRO A 133 4.81 16.31 3.74
CA PRO A 133 4.83 17.75 3.94
C PRO A 133 6.00 18.15 4.84
N GLN A 134 6.73 19.20 4.45
CA GLN A 134 7.78 19.75 5.30
C GLN A 134 7.15 20.55 6.44
N ALA A 135 7.55 20.25 7.68
CA ALA A 135 7.18 21.07 8.82
C ALA A 135 7.91 22.41 8.75
N ALA A 136 7.21 23.51 9.02
CA ALA A 136 7.83 24.81 9.15
C ALA A 136 8.77 24.79 10.37
N LEU A 137 10.03 25.20 10.17
CA LEU A 137 10.93 25.44 11.28
C LEU A 137 10.48 26.71 12.00
N PRO A 138 10.38 26.71 13.34
CA PRO A 138 10.17 27.92 14.10
C PRO A 138 11.28 28.92 13.77
N LEU A 139 10.92 30.12 13.32
CA LEU A 139 11.87 31.23 13.31
C LEU A 139 12.05 31.62 14.77
N GLU A 140 13.22 31.33 15.36
CA GLU A 140 13.58 31.90 16.66
C GLU A 140 13.45 33.43 16.55
N SER A 141 12.40 33.98 17.15
CA SER A 141 12.28 35.41 17.33
C SER A 141 13.34 35.82 18.33
N LYS A 142 14.45 36.37 17.84
CA LYS A 142 15.47 36.99 18.69
C LYS A 142 14.77 38.05 19.58
N PRO A 143 14.95 38.00 20.91
CA PRO A 143 14.31 38.94 21.83
C PRO A 143 14.79 40.38 21.63
#